data_AF-A0A934LIB9-F1
#
_entry.id   AF-A0A934LIB9-F1
#
_cell.length_a   1.000
_cell.length_b   1.000
_cell.length_c   1.000
_cell.angle_alpha   90.00
_cell.angle_beta   90.00
_cell.angle_gamma   90.00
#
_symmetry.space_group_name_H-M   'P 1'
#
loop_
_entity.id
_entity.type
_entity.pdbx_description
1 polymer ?
#
loop_
_entity_poly.entity_id
_entity_poly.type
_entity_poly.pdbx_seq_one_letter_code
_entity_poly.pdbx_strand_id
1 'polypeptide(L)'
;MSENPRPNEDYIPEDFDANGFDEPFDESVADEPLPTAEETMIGQATEQFTRPASEEVWTEVEPIPAGRDELYDETLRGAEDIPPIVRPGEETEAPPTETRRRQVRQPSERSEERDRVREIQPELIRQQRPSRLAIAPLAFGLIGLGILLLAENFVEELEITAGAAITILLGSFVLTTVFRFFESGRRQRGLFFMGVVLLIWGGIVALNVLRGDEFPIDEFWPLTIAGVGAAFFITFLFERNHQAGLVFPGIILMFASAVAFMVTLDVVGQDVLDGVKDFWPLMAAVVGLLLFPAAFQKR
;
A
#
# COMPACT_ATOMS: atom_id res chain seq x y z
N MET A 1 52.73 11.27 -21.30
CA MET A 1 53.12 9.90 -20.94
C MET A 1 53.55 9.93 -19.48
N SER A 2 52.69 9.45 -18.58
CA SER A 2 52.94 9.41 -17.13
C SER A 2 53.09 7.94 -16.78
N GLU A 3 54.30 7.53 -16.41
CA GLU A 3 54.59 6.16 -15.94
C GLU A 3 54.01 5.95 -14.54
N ASN A 4 53.29 4.85 -14.39
CA ASN A 4 52.67 4.43 -13.14
C ASN A 4 53.72 3.64 -12.33
N PRO A 5 54.06 4.04 -11.09
CA PRO A 5 55.04 3.32 -10.29
C PRO A 5 54.49 1.96 -9.87
N ARG A 6 55.28 0.91 -10.07
CA ARG A 6 54.93 -0.46 -9.67
C ARG A 6 55.00 -0.60 -8.14
N PRO A 7 54.14 -1.43 -7.52
CA PRO A 7 54.19 -1.71 -6.10
C PRO A 7 55.46 -2.51 -5.78
N ASN A 8 56.16 -2.10 -4.72
CA ASN A 8 57.33 -2.78 -4.16
C ASN A 8 56.87 -4.09 -3.49
N GLU A 9 57.34 -5.23 -4.00
CA GLU A 9 56.99 -6.57 -3.49
C GLU A 9 57.89 -7.05 -2.32
N ASP A 10 58.84 -6.25 -1.86
CA ASP A 10 59.94 -6.73 -0.99
C ASP A 10 59.87 -6.29 0.50
N TYR A 11 58.69 -6.13 1.09
CA TYR A 11 58.59 -5.89 2.54
C TYR A 11 57.90 -7.03 3.27
N ILE A 12 58.66 -8.09 3.56
CA ILE A 12 58.32 -9.11 4.55
C ILE A 12 59.13 -8.76 5.81
N PRO A 13 58.51 -8.33 6.92
CA PRO A 13 59.23 -8.12 8.17
C PRO A 13 59.65 -9.48 8.76
N GLU A 14 60.97 -9.70 8.89
CA GLU A 14 61.55 -10.97 9.36
C GLU A 14 61.58 -11.16 10.90
N ASP A 15 61.06 -10.23 11.70
CA ASP A 15 61.25 -10.27 13.17
C ASP A 15 59.94 -10.52 13.94
N PHE A 16 59.22 -11.60 13.63
CA PHE A 16 58.13 -12.09 14.50
C PHE A 16 58.66 -13.18 15.43
N ASP A 17 59.18 -12.75 16.59
CA ASP A 17 59.65 -13.61 17.68
C ASP A 17 58.51 -14.48 18.21
N ALA A 18 58.51 -15.77 17.86
CA ALA A 18 57.47 -16.73 18.20
C ALA A 18 57.55 -17.30 19.63
N ASN A 19 58.44 -16.80 20.49
CA ASN A 19 58.77 -17.43 21.78
C ASN A 19 58.42 -16.58 23.02
N GLY A 20 57.50 -15.62 22.90
CA GLY A 20 57.18 -14.66 23.97
C GLY A 20 55.97 -14.98 24.86
N PHE A 21 55.25 -16.08 24.67
CA PHE A 21 53.97 -16.36 25.36
C PHE A 21 53.95 -17.74 26.04
N ASP A 22 54.82 -17.92 27.04
CA ASP A 22 54.72 -19.00 28.04
C ASP A 22 54.39 -18.39 29.42
N GLU A 23 53.37 -17.53 29.50
CA GLU A 23 52.73 -17.25 30.79
C GLU A 23 51.68 -18.33 31.06
N PRO A 24 51.72 -19.02 32.22
CA PRO A 24 50.67 -19.96 32.59
C PRO A 24 49.37 -19.19 32.76
N PHE A 25 48.42 -19.45 31.86
CA PHE A 25 47.04 -18.98 31.97
C PHE A 25 46.48 -19.41 33.33
N ASP A 26 46.15 -18.44 34.18
CA ASP A 26 45.41 -18.64 35.41
C ASP A 26 43.95 -19.01 35.03
N GLU A 27 43.67 -20.31 35.07
CA GLU A 27 42.40 -20.92 34.66
C GLU A 27 41.23 -20.64 35.64
N SER A 28 41.44 -19.76 36.65
CA SER A 28 40.45 -19.49 37.71
C SER A 28 39.47 -18.33 37.43
N VAL A 29 39.53 -17.69 36.27
CA VAL A 29 38.69 -16.52 35.92
C VAL A 29 37.67 -16.82 34.80
N ALA A 30 37.24 -18.08 34.67
CA ALA A 30 36.40 -18.52 33.55
C ALA A 30 34.87 -18.47 33.80
N ASP A 31 34.39 -17.98 34.94
CA ASP A 31 32.96 -18.07 35.32
C ASP A 31 32.26 -16.72 35.58
N GLU A 32 32.87 -15.58 35.25
CA GLU A 32 32.09 -14.32 35.20
C GLU A 32 31.50 -14.13 33.79
N PRO A 33 30.16 -14.20 33.64
CA PRO A 33 29.52 -13.91 32.36
C PRO A 33 29.83 -12.44 32.00
N LEU A 34 30.56 -12.26 30.91
CA LEU A 34 30.80 -10.95 30.32
C LEU A 34 29.45 -10.27 30.07
N PRO A 35 29.19 -9.07 30.62
CA PRO A 35 27.98 -8.34 30.32
C PRO A 35 27.95 -8.06 28.81
N THR A 36 26.94 -8.57 28.14
CA THR A 36 26.74 -8.32 26.71
C THR A 36 26.52 -6.83 26.50
N ALA A 37 27.20 -6.27 25.50
CA ALA A 37 27.18 -4.83 25.20
C ALA A 37 25.78 -4.27 24.87
N GLU A 38 24.77 -5.12 24.72
CA GLU A 38 23.37 -4.72 24.54
C GLU A 38 22.68 -4.34 25.85
N GLU A 39 23.11 -4.87 27.00
CA GLU A 39 22.39 -4.67 28.26
C GLU A 39 22.69 -3.31 28.91
N THR A 40 23.85 -2.70 28.59
CA THR A 40 24.26 -1.41 29.19
C THR A 40 23.64 -0.19 28.50
N MET A 41 23.11 -0.31 27.27
CA MET A 41 22.45 0.82 26.58
C MET A 41 20.94 0.92 26.82
N ILE A 42 20.29 -0.13 27.34
CA ILE A 42 18.84 -0.12 27.57
C ILE A 42 18.49 0.47 28.94
N GLY A 43 19.40 0.42 29.92
CA GLY A 43 19.16 0.93 31.28
C GLY A 43 19.10 2.46 31.43
N GLN A 44 19.60 3.24 30.46
CA GLN A 44 19.60 4.71 30.55
C GLN A 44 18.51 5.39 29.72
N ALA A 45 17.76 4.65 28.89
CA ALA A 45 16.67 5.20 28.08
C ALA A 45 15.29 5.15 28.76
N THR A 46 15.15 4.35 29.82
CA THR A 46 13.85 4.10 30.48
C THR A 46 13.53 5.06 31.63
N GLU A 47 14.47 5.85 32.15
CA GLU A 47 14.20 6.79 33.25
C GLU A 47 13.63 8.16 32.82
N GLN A 48 13.61 8.49 31.52
CA GLN A 48 13.07 9.79 31.06
C GLN A 48 11.59 9.78 30.64
N PHE A 49 10.90 8.63 30.65
CA PHE A 49 9.52 8.53 30.15
C PHE A 49 8.44 8.27 31.22
N THR A 50 8.76 8.48 32.49
CA THR A 50 7.76 8.50 33.58
C THR A 50 7.30 9.93 33.87
N ARG A 51 6.75 10.60 32.85
CA ARG A 51 5.96 11.81 33.09
C ARG A 51 4.56 11.34 33.49
N PRO A 52 4.05 11.68 34.70
CA PRO A 52 2.69 11.31 35.08
C PRO A 52 1.74 11.92 34.05
N ALA A 53 0.85 11.08 33.53
CA ALA A 53 -0.25 11.48 32.67
C ALA A 53 -0.98 12.65 33.35
N SER A 54 -0.73 13.86 32.86
CA SER A 54 -1.56 15.01 33.19
C SER A 54 -2.98 14.65 32.79
N GLU A 55 -3.90 14.72 33.74
CA GLU A 55 -5.33 14.69 33.53
C GLU A 55 -5.66 15.50 32.28
N GLU A 56 -5.91 14.83 31.16
CA GLU A 56 -6.61 15.43 30.05
C GLU A 56 -8.01 15.72 30.58
N VAL A 57 -8.17 16.97 31.02
CA VAL A 57 -9.45 17.61 31.23
C VAL A 57 -10.19 17.47 29.90
N TRP A 58 -11.04 16.45 29.81
CA TRP A 58 -12.07 16.36 28.80
C TRP A 58 -12.99 17.55 29.04
N THR A 59 -12.69 18.69 28.41
CA THR A 59 -13.69 19.73 28.20
C THR A 59 -14.83 19.07 27.46
N GLU A 60 -15.90 18.82 28.21
CA GLU A 60 -17.21 18.43 27.75
C GLU A 60 -17.55 19.26 26.52
N VAL A 61 -17.45 18.64 25.35
CA VAL A 61 -17.80 19.28 24.08
C VAL A 61 -19.30 19.46 24.13
N GLU A 62 -19.71 20.69 24.42
CA GLU A 62 -21.10 21.14 24.38
C GLU A 62 -21.73 20.62 23.08
N PRO A 63 -22.83 19.84 23.13
CA PRO A 63 -23.46 19.33 21.94
C PRO A 63 -23.92 20.51 21.07
N ILE A 64 -23.37 20.58 19.86
CA ILE A 64 -23.75 21.59 18.86
C ILE A 64 -25.27 21.50 18.70
N PRO A 65 -26.04 22.57 19.01
CA PRO A 65 -27.48 22.54 18.90
C PRO A 65 -27.86 22.31 17.44
N ALA A 66 -28.58 21.21 17.20
CA ALA A 66 -29.19 20.89 15.91
C ALA A 66 -30.26 21.95 15.59
N GLY A 67 -29.87 23.00 14.87
CA GLY A 67 -30.81 24.08 14.53
C GLY A 67 -30.23 25.26 13.75
N ARG A 68 -29.18 25.09 12.95
CA ARG A 68 -28.53 26.22 12.23
C ARG A 68 -28.35 26.05 10.72
N ASP A 69 -29.20 25.25 10.07
CA ASP A 69 -29.14 25.08 8.62
C ASP A 69 -29.93 26.14 7.83
N GLU A 70 -30.59 27.10 8.48
CA GLU A 70 -31.43 28.09 7.78
C GLU A 70 -30.76 29.45 7.49
N LEU A 71 -29.50 29.70 7.89
CA LEU A 71 -28.91 31.06 7.84
C LEU A 71 -27.95 31.35 6.67
N TYR A 72 -27.85 30.48 5.65
CA TYR A 72 -26.93 30.72 4.52
C TYR A 72 -27.61 30.96 3.16
N ASP A 73 -28.95 30.99 3.09
CA ASP A 73 -29.66 31.15 1.80
C ASP A 73 -30.03 32.61 1.46
N GLU A 74 -29.70 33.58 2.34
CA GLU A 74 -30.15 34.98 2.17
C GLU A 74 -29.09 35.92 1.57
N THR A 75 -27.82 35.53 1.49
CA THR A 75 -26.76 36.41 0.96
C THR A 75 -26.44 36.24 -0.53
N LEU A 76 -26.97 35.23 -1.21
CA LEU A 76 -26.75 35.01 -2.66
C LEU A 76 -27.84 35.60 -3.57
N ARG A 77 -28.85 36.28 -3.00
CA ARG A 77 -29.98 36.82 -3.76
C ARG A 77 -29.79 38.26 -4.28
N GLY A 78 -28.63 38.88 -4.03
CA GLY A 78 -28.39 40.31 -4.30
C GLY A 78 -27.52 40.66 -5.51
N ALA A 79 -27.15 39.71 -6.38
CA ALA A 79 -26.12 39.93 -7.42
C ALA A 79 -26.62 39.91 -8.89
N GLU A 80 -27.93 40.02 -9.15
CA GLU A 80 -28.47 39.89 -10.53
C GLU A 80 -28.84 41.21 -11.24
N ASP A 81 -28.58 42.39 -10.68
CA ASP A 81 -28.84 43.68 -11.36
C ASP A 81 -27.56 44.28 -11.96
N ILE A 82 -26.95 43.57 -12.92
CA ILE A 82 -25.97 44.18 -13.83
C ILE A 82 -26.73 44.60 -15.10
N PRO A 83 -26.95 45.91 -15.34
CA PRO A 83 -27.61 46.36 -16.56
C PRO A 83 -26.77 45.99 -17.79
N PRO A 84 -27.41 45.56 -18.89
CA PRO A 84 -26.70 45.16 -20.10
C PRO A 84 -25.93 46.35 -20.68
N ILE A 85 -24.64 46.13 -20.95
CA ILE A 85 -23.78 47.06 -21.69
C ILE A 85 -24.34 47.16 -23.11
N VAL A 86 -25.03 48.28 -23.39
CA VAL A 86 -25.52 48.67 -24.70
C VAL A 86 -24.33 48.97 -25.60
N ARG A 87 -24.11 48.15 -26.64
CA ARG A 87 -23.21 48.50 -27.75
C ARG A 87 -23.90 49.55 -28.62
N PRO A 88 -23.29 50.73 -28.83
CA PRO A 88 -23.83 51.72 -29.74
C PRO A 88 -23.39 51.39 -31.18
N GLY A 89 -24.36 51.39 -32.10
CA GLY A 89 -24.08 51.41 -33.54
C GLY A 89 -24.64 50.21 -34.29
N GLU A 90 -25.94 50.22 -34.55
CA GLU A 90 -26.45 49.79 -35.86
C GLU A 90 -27.76 50.55 -36.11
N GLU A 91 -27.66 51.45 -37.09
CA GLU A 91 -28.71 52.36 -37.53
C GLU A 91 -29.85 51.59 -38.22
N THR A 92 -31.02 51.76 -37.63
CA THR A 92 -32.31 52.07 -38.26
C THR A 92 -32.39 52.12 -39.79
N GLU A 93 -33.24 51.28 -40.37
CA GLU A 93 -34.26 51.72 -41.35
C GLU A 93 -35.53 50.85 -41.26
N ALA A 94 -36.67 51.47 -41.51
CA ALA A 94 -38.00 51.12 -40.98
C ALA A 94 -38.99 50.61 -42.09
N PRO A 95 -40.34 50.58 -41.91
CA PRO A 95 -41.21 49.38 -41.88
C PRO A 95 -42.30 49.43 -42.99
N PRO A 96 -43.51 48.80 -42.93
CA PRO A 96 -44.07 47.72 -42.09
C PRO A 96 -44.73 46.59 -42.92
N THR A 97 -44.92 45.40 -42.33
CA THR A 97 -46.14 44.63 -42.61
C THR A 97 -46.57 43.86 -41.37
N GLU A 98 -47.82 44.12 -41.00
CA GLU A 98 -48.55 43.49 -39.92
C GLU A 98 -48.46 41.96 -39.98
N THR A 99 -47.94 41.34 -38.93
CA THR A 99 -48.53 40.07 -38.49
C THR A 99 -48.49 39.98 -36.98
N ARG A 100 -49.60 40.44 -36.43
CA ARG A 100 -50.08 40.23 -35.07
C ARG A 100 -50.19 38.73 -34.79
N ARG A 101 -49.08 38.07 -34.46
CA ARG A 101 -49.05 36.73 -33.86
C ARG A 101 -48.43 36.82 -32.47
N ARG A 102 -49.33 37.00 -31.50
CA ARG A 102 -49.33 36.24 -30.23
C ARG A 102 -47.93 35.95 -29.67
N GLN A 103 -47.29 36.98 -29.12
CA GLN A 103 -46.24 36.79 -28.12
C GLN A 103 -46.88 36.14 -26.90
N VAL A 104 -46.88 34.82 -26.89
CA VAL A 104 -46.96 34.02 -25.68
C VAL A 104 -45.69 34.39 -24.90
N ARG A 105 -45.87 35.15 -23.82
CA ARG A 105 -44.91 35.22 -22.71
C ARG A 105 -44.47 33.78 -22.44
N GLN A 106 -43.23 33.44 -22.77
CA GLN A 106 -42.59 32.19 -22.33
C GLN A 106 -42.26 32.35 -20.85
N PRO A 107 -42.91 31.61 -19.94
CA PRO A 107 -42.58 31.61 -18.53
C PRO A 107 -42.13 30.19 -18.18
N SER A 108 -40.88 29.79 -18.44
CA SER A 108 -40.43 28.49 -17.93
C SER A 108 -38.93 28.21 -17.87
N GLU A 109 -38.06 28.87 -18.64
CA GLU A 109 -36.64 28.43 -18.66
C GLU A 109 -35.87 28.74 -17.36
N ARG A 110 -36.29 29.76 -16.58
CA ARG A 110 -35.65 30.11 -15.31
C ARG A 110 -36.03 29.21 -14.12
N SER A 111 -37.06 28.38 -14.28
CA SER A 111 -37.52 27.47 -13.22
C SER A 111 -36.89 26.08 -13.32
N GLU A 112 -36.54 25.63 -14.53
CA GLU A 112 -35.88 24.32 -14.73
C GLU A 112 -34.46 24.27 -14.17
N GLU A 113 -33.74 25.40 -14.16
CA GLU A 113 -32.38 25.46 -13.60
C GLU A 113 -32.38 25.48 -12.06
N ARG A 114 -33.43 26.03 -11.42
CA ARG A 114 -33.60 25.94 -9.95
C ARG A 114 -34.06 24.57 -9.46
N ASP A 115 -34.82 23.82 -10.26
CA ASP A 115 -35.22 22.46 -9.92
C ASP A 115 -34.08 21.45 -10.13
N ARG A 116 -33.18 21.66 -11.10
CA ARG A 116 -31.98 20.81 -11.29
C ARG A 116 -30.95 20.92 -10.16
N VAL A 117 -30.87 22.06 -9.46
CA VAL A 117 -29.92 22.26 -8.36
C VAL A 117 -30.36 21.51 -7.08
N ARG A 118 -31.65 21.17 -6.94
CA ARG A 118 -32.19 20.53 -5.73
C ARG A 118 -32.26 19.00 -5.78
N GLU A 119 -32.16 18.38 -6.95
CA GLU A 119 -32.24 16.92 -7.12
C GLU A 119 -30.94 16.15 -6.81
N ILE A 120 -29.82 16.83 -6.58
CA ILE A 120 -28.50 16.18 -6.40
C ILE A 120 -28.26 15.64 -4.97
N GLN A 121 -29.05 16.00 -3.95
CA GLN A 121 -28.66 15.81 -2.54
C GLN A 121 -29.29 14.69 -1.67
N PRO A 122 -30.12 13.73 -2.14
CA PRO A 122 -30.48 12.57 -1.30
C PRO A 122 -29.52 11.38 -1.41
N GLU A 123 -28.73 11.25 -2.48
CA GLU A 123 -27.90 10.05 -2.71
C GLU A 123 -26.60 10.04 -1.89
N LEU A 124 -26.03 11.22 -1.60
CA LEU A 124 -24.81 11.36 -0.79
C LEU A 124 -25.04 11.01 0.69
N ILE A 125 -26.25 11.25 1.22
CA ILE A 125 -26.57 11.03 2.64
C ILE A 125 -26.83 9.54 2.94
N ARG A 126 -27.30 8.75 1.95
CA ARG A 126 -27.49 7.28 2.13
C ARG A 126 -26.18 6.48 2.04
N GLN A 127 -25.12 7.04 1.48
CA GLN A 127 -23.82 6.37 1.38
C GLN A 127 -22.95 6.47 2.63
N GLN A 128 -23.33 7.28 3.62
CA GLN A 128 -22.56 7.51 4.85
C GLN A 128 -23.07 6.73 6.07
N ARG A 129 -23.62 5.52 5.90
CA ARG A 129 -23.56 4.58 7.03
C ARG A 129 -22.19 3.91 6.98
N PRO A 130 -21.19 4.38 7.76
CA PRO A 130 -19.91 3.71 7.83
C PRO A 130 -20.19 2.26 8.20
N SER A 131 -19.77 1.33 7.34
CA SER A 131 -19.93 -0.09 7.58
C SER A 131 -19.05 -0.46 8.78
N ARG A 132 -19.63 -0.40 9.97
CA ARG A 132 -18.97 -0.82 11.23
C ARG A 132 -18.50 -2.28 11.15
N LEU A 133 -19.07 -3.05 10.23
CA LEU A 133 -18.69 -4.42 9.91
C LEU A 133 -17.31 -4.54 9.23
N ALA A 134 -16.82 -3.51 8.52
CA ALA A 134 -15.50 -3.53 7.88
C ALA A 134 -14.36 -3.75 8.88
N ILE A 135 -14.51 -3.23 10.10
CA ILE A 135 -13.46 -3.24 11.15
C ILE A 135 -13.50 -4.56 11.95
N ALA A 136 -14.56 -5.36 11.79
CA ALA A 136 -14.77 -6.56 12.58
C ALA A 136 -13.57 -7.54 12.54
N PRO A 137 -12.95 -7.86 11.39
CA PRO A 137 -11.84 -8.82 11.36
C PRO A 137 -10.60 -8.33 12.12
N LEU A 138 -10.28 -7.04 12.05
CA LEU A 138 -9.19 -6.43 12.79
C LEU A 138 -9.46 -6.48 14.29
N ALA A 139 -10.69 -6.15 14.70
CA ALA A 139 -11.12 -6.21 16.09
C ALA A 139 -11.03 -7.65 16.62
N PHE A 140 -11.52 -8.66 15.88
CA PHE A 140 -11.41 -10.06 16.26
C PHE A 140 -9.95 -10.52 16.34
N GLY A 141 -9.10 -10.07 15.42
CA GLY A 141 -7.67 -10.33 15.44
C GLY A 141 -6.98 -9.79 16.68
N LEU A 142 -7.25 -8.54 17.04
CA LEU A 142 -6.72 -7.90 18.25
C LEU A 142 -7.25 -8.55 19.52
N ILE A 143 -8.54 -8.93 19.55
CA ILE A 143 -9.12 -9.66 20.69
C ILE A 143 -8.45 -11.03 20.84
N GLY A 144 -8.30 -11.77 19.75
CA GLY A 144 -7.63 -13.07 19.75
C GLY A 144 -6.18 -12.97 20.22
N LEU A 145 -5.43 -11.98 19.72
CA LEU A 145 -4.08 -11.69 20.16
C LEU A 145 -4.02 -11.33 21.66
N GLY A 146 -4.93 -10.48 22.13
CA GLY A 146 -5.01 -10.12 23.55
C GLY A 146 -5.30 -11.32 24.45
N ILE A 147 -6.19 -12.23 24.03
CA ILE A 147 -6.46 -13.49 24.74
C ILE A 147 -5.21 -14.37 24.79
N LEU A 148 -4.48 -14.47 23.68
CA LEU A 148 -3.22 -15.23 23.58
C LEU A 148 -2.16 -14.69 24.54
N LEU A 149 -1.88 -13.38 24.50
CA LEU A 149 -0.94 -12.73 25.42
C LEU A 149 -1.36 -12.86 26.89
N LEU A 150 -2.67 -12.86 27.15
CA LEU A 150 -3.18 -13.11 28.49
C LEU A 150 -2.93 -14.57 28.91
N ALA A 151 -3.16 -15.53 28.01
CA ALA A 151 -3.00 -16.96 28.26
C ALA A 151 -1.54 -17.36 28.51
N GLU A 152 -0.57 -16.69 27.88
CA GLU A 152 0.87 -16.87 28.13
C GLU A 152 1.22 -16.67 29.61
N ASN A 153 0.54 -15.76 30.32
CA ASN A 153 0.74 -15.59 31.77
C ASN A 153 0.18 -16.74 32.62
N PHE A 154 -0.67 -17.61 32.07
CA PHE A 154 -1.35 -18.69 32.79
C PHE A 154 -0.91 -20.08 32.36
N VAL A 155 -0.22 -20.22 31.22
CA VAL A 155 0.20 -21.50 30.64
C VAL A 155 1.71 -21.47 30.46
N GLU A 156 2.45 -22.11 31.36
CA GLU A 156 3.92 -22.11 31.41
C GLU A 156 4.59 -22.67 30.15
N GLU A 157 3.87 -23.45 29.32
CA GLU A 157 4.38 -24.04 28.08
C GLU A 157 4.05 -23.22 26.81
N LEU A 158 3.32 -22.11 26.94
CA LEU A 158 2.88 -21.31 25.78
C LEU A 158 3.85 -20.15 25.53
N GLU A 159 4.97 -20.41 24.85
CA GLU A 159 5.86 -19.34 24.40
C GLU A 159 5.31 -18.67 23.13
N ILE A 160 4.79 -17.44 23.26
CA ILE A 160 4.38 -16.67 22.10
C ILE A 160 5.59 -15.95 21.54
N THR A 161 6.14 -16.49 20.46
CA THR A 161 7.22 -15.81 19.76
C THR A 161 6.72 -14.47 19.20
N ALA A 162 7.58 -13.44 19.23
CA ALA A 162 7.26 -12.13 18.64
C ALA A 162 6.83 -12.25 17.16
N GLY A 163 7.41 -13.23 16.45
CA GLY A 163 7.02 -13.56 15.07
C GLY A 163 5.55 -14.00 14.95
N ALA A 164 5.07 -14.87 15.85
CA ALA A 164 3.68 -15.31 15.84
C ALA A 164 2.71 -14.13 16.07
N ALA A 165 3.01 -13.25 17.02
CA ALA A 165 2.20 -12.06 17.29
C ALA A 165 2.13 -11.10 16.08
N ILE A 166 3.25 -10.83 15.42
CA ILE A 166 3.31 -10.03 14.18
C ILE A 166 2.48 -10.69 13.07
N THR A 167 2.57 -12.01 12.94
CA THR A 167 1.84 -12.76 11.91
C THR A 167 0.33 -12.67 12.12
N ILE A 168 -0.14 -12.77 13.36
CA ILE A 168 -1.57 -12.61 13.71
C ILE A 168 -2.05 -11.19 13.38
N LEU A 169 -1.29 -10.16 13.75
CA LEU A 169 -1.63 -8.76 13.48
C LEU A 169 -1.70 -8.47 11.98
N LEU A 170 -0.66 -8.89 11.24
CA LEU A 170 -0.59 -8.72 9.79
C LEU A 170 -1.73 -9.48 9.10
N GLY A 171 -1.97 -10.73 9.48
CA GLY A 171 -3.07 -11.54 8.94
C GLY A 171 -4.44 -10.88 9.18
N SER A 172 -4.66 -10.34 10.37
CA SER A 172 -5.90 -9.63 10.72
C SER A 172 -6.10 -8.35 9.91
N PHE A 173 -5.03 -7.58 9.70
CA PHE A 173 -5.04 -6.38 8.87
C PHE A 173 -5.34 -6.69 7.39
N VAL A 174 -4.71 -7.73 6.84
CA VAL A 174 -4.95 -8.21 5.48
C VAL A 174 -6.40 -8.66 5.32
N LEU A 175 -6.89 -9.48 6.24
CA LEU A 175 -8.26 -10.00 6.19
C LEU A 175 -9.30 -8.87 6.26
N THR A 176 -9.02 -7.86 7.07
CA THR A 176 -9.82 -6.61 7.15
C THR A 176 -9.86 -5.88 5.81
N THR A 177 -8.72 -5.77 5.13
CA THR A 177 -8.63 -5.11 3.83
C THR A 177 -9.45 -5.87 2.77
N VAL A 178 -9.37 -7.20 2.78
CA VAL A 178 -10.16 -8.07 1.89
C VAL A 178 -11.66 -7.95 2.20
N PHE A 179 -12.05 -7.95 3.48
CA PHE A 179 -13.45 -7.82 3.88
C PHE A 179 -14.03 -6.47 3.50
N ARG A 180 -13.26 -5.39 3.72
CA ARG A 180 -13.61 -4.03 3.29
C ARG A 180 -13.83 -3.94 1.79
N PHE A 181 -13.08 -4.71 0.99
CA PHE A 181 -13.34 -4.80 -0.44
C PHE A 181 -14.73 -5.37 -0.74
N PHE A 182 -15.12 -6.47 -0.10
CA PHE A 182 -16.44 -7.09 -0.30
C PHE A 182 -17.58 -6.15 0.09
N GLU A 183 -17.44 -5.38 1.18
CA GLU A 183 -18.43 -4.40 1.58
C GLU A 183 -18.52 -3.20 0.64
N SER A 184 -17.41 -2.81 0.01
CA SER A 184 -17.34 -1.64 -0.87
C SER A 184 -18.05 -1.83 -2.22
N GLY A 185 -18.60 -3.02 -2.48
CA GLY A 185 -19.73 -3.28 -3.37
C GLY A 185 -19.55 -3.06 -4.88
N ARG A 186 -18.54 -2.32 -5.35
CA ARG A 186 -18.26 -2.18 -6.80
C ARG A 186 -17.06 -1.32 -7.21
N ARG A 187 -16.53 -0.44 -6.36
CA ARG A 187 -15.77 0.75 -6.84
C ARG A 187 -14.26 0.78 -6.61
N GLN A 188 -13.65 -0.19 -5.93
CA GLN A 188 -12.20 -0.14 -5.68
C GLN A 188 -11.49 -1.39 -6.19
N ARG A 189 -11.36 -1.49 -7.53
CA ARG A 189 -10.65 -2.59 -8.21
C ARG A 189 -9.21 -2.75 -7.70
N GLY A 190 -8.54 -1.64 -7.43
CA GLY A 190 -7.19 -1.64 -6.85
C GLY A 190 -7.14 -2.19 -5.43
N LEU A 191 -8.18 -2.02 -4.61
CA LEU A 191 -8.18 -2.49 -3.22
C LEU A 191 -8.25 -4.00 -3.14
N PHE A 192 -9.02 -4.67 -4.01
CA PHE A 192 -9.03 -6.13 -4.06
C PHE A 192 -7.67 -6.69 -4.43
N PHE A 193 -7.10 -6.18 -5.53
CA PHE A 193 -5.81 -6.62 -6.01
C PHE A 193 -4.75 -6.46 -4.91
N MET A 194 -4.68 -5.29 -4.27
CA MET A 194 -3.76 -5.05 -3.15
C MET A 194 -4.04 -5.99 -1.97
N GLY A 195 -5.32 -6.22 -1.63
CA GLY A 195 -5.69 -7.16 -0.57
C GLY A 195 -5.25 -8.59 -0.86
N VAL A 196 -5.39 -9.06 -2.09
CA VAL A 196 -4.95 -10.40 -2.52
C VAL A 196 -3.42 -10.50 -2.54
N VAL A 197 -2.72 -9.48 -3.05
CA VAL A 197 -1.24 -9.45 -3.03
C VAL A 197 -0.72 -9.50 -1.60
N LEU A 198 -1.27 -8.65 -0.72
CA LEU A 198 -0.90 -8.63 0.70
C LEU A 198 -1.24 -9.95 1.40
N LEU A 199 -2.33 -10.61 1.01
CA LEU A 199 -2.69 -11.93 1.55
C LEU A 199 -1.70 -13.00 1.14
N ILE A 200 -1.26 -13.01 -0.12
CA ILE A 200 -0.28 -13.97 -0.59
C ILE A 200 1.07 -13.71 0.08
N TRP A 201 1.55 -12.47 0.09
CA TRP A 201 2.82 -12.11 0.73
C TRP A 201 2.79 -12.35 2.24
N GLY A 202 1.71 -11.96 2.91
CA GLY A 202 1.49 -12.25 4.32
C GLY A 202 1.49 -13.75 4.60
N GLY A 203 0.90 -14.57 3.71
CA GLY A 203 0.97 -16.03 3.78
C GLY A 203 2.38 -16.58 3.62
N ILE A 204 3.19 -16.02 2.72
CA ILE A 204 4.61 -16.42 2.54
C ILE A 204 5.42 -16.08 3.79
N VAL A 205 5.27 -14.88 4.34
CA VAL A 205 5.93 -14.47 5.58
C VAL A 205 5.46 -15.33 6.75
N ALA A 206 4.16 -15.59 6.85
CA ALA A 206 3.60 -16.48 7.88
C ALA A 206 4.19 -17.89 7.81
N LEU A 207 4.33 -18.45 6.60
CA LEU A 207 4.96 -19.75 6.40
C LEU A 207 6.41 -19.75 6.85
N ASN A 208 7.18 -18.72 6.48
CA ASN A 208 8.57 -18.58 6.92
C ASN A 208 8.68 -18.49 8.45
N VAL A 209 7.83 -17.69 9.11
CA VAL A 209 7.83 -17.57 10.58
C VAL A 209 7.43 -18.88 11.27
N LEU A 210 6.45 -19.60 10.73
CA LEU A 210 5.92 -20.83 11.35
C LEU A 210 6.79 -22.07 11.09
N ARG A 211 7.56 -22.08 10.00
CA ARG A 211 8.38 -23.24 9.57
C ARG A 211 9.89 -22.98 9.62
N GLY A 212 10.30 -21.75 9.93
CA GLY A 212 11.70 -21.38 10.09
C GLY A 212 12.55 -21.77 8.89
N ASP A 213 13.62 -22.51 9.16
CA ASP A 213 14.65 -22.91 8.20
C ASP A 213 14.14 -23.87 7.11
N GLU A 214 12.95 -24.48 7.26
CA GLU A 214 12.35 -25.29 6.19
C GLU A 214 11.96 -24.42 4.97
N PHE A 215 11.78 -23.11 5.15
CA PHE A 215 11.35 -22.17 4.11
C PHE A 215 12.22 -20.90 4.08
N PRO A 216 13.50 -20.97 3.63
CA PRO A 216 14.39 -19.82 3.57
C PRO A 216 13.91 -18.79 2.56
N ILE A 217 13.76 -17.52 2.97
CA ILE A 217 13.23 -16.44 2.12
C ILE A 217 13.99 -16.32 0.78
N ASP A 218 15.29 -16.61 0.79
CA ASP A 218 16.18 -16.52 -0.36
C ASP A 218 15.84 -17.52 -1.48
N GLU A 219 15.16 -18.62 -1.18
CA GLU A 219 14.71 -19.60 -2.17
C GLU A 219 13.27 -19.35 -2.63
N PHE A 220 12.47 -18.65 -1.83
CA PHE A 220 11.02 -18.48 -2.08
C PHE A 220 10.66 -17.16 -2.76
N TRP A 221 11.62 -16.31 -3.12
CA TRP A 221 11.34 -15.09 -3.90
C TRP A 221 10.57 -15.34 -5.21
N PRO A 222 10.72 -16.46 -5.98
CA PRO A 222 9.91 -16.71 -7.16
C PRO A 222 8.41 -16.81 -6.83
N LEU A 223 8.08 -17.27 -5.63
CA LEU A 223 6.70 -17.39 -5.14
C LEU A 223 6.06 -16.00 -4.95
N THR A 224 6.85 -14.97 -4.63
CA THR A 224 6.33 -13.59 -4.55
C THR A 224 5.85 -13.09 -5.91
N ILE A 225 6.61 -13.39 -6.98
CA ILE A 225 6.27 -13.05 -8.37
C ILE A 225 5.05 -13.84 -8.82
N ALA A 226 5.03 -15.16 -8.56
CA ALA A 226 3.84 -15.99 -8.81
C ALA A 226 2.63 -15.46 -8.05
N GLY A 227 2.80 -15.01 -6.82
CA GLY A 227 1.75 -14.43 -6.01
C GLY A 227 1.12 -13.20 -6.65
N VAL A 228 1.94 -12.28 -7.16
CA VAL A 228 1.43 -11.11 -7.90
C VAL A 228 0.73 -11.54 -9.19
N GLY A 229 1.30 -12.50 -9.93
CA GLY A 229 0.68 -13.07 -11.14
C GLY A 229 -0.69 -13.71 -10.85
N ALA A 230 -0.76 -14.52 -9.79
CA ALA A 230 -2.00 -15.14 -9.31
C ALA A 230 -3.01 -14.09 -8.85
N ALA A 231 -2.58 -13.01 -8.19
CA ALA A 231 -3.45 -11.91 -7.80
C ALA A 231 -4.11 -11.24 -9.02
N PHE A 232 -3.39 -11.09 -10.13
CA PHE A 232 -4.00 -10.63 -11.40
C PHE A 232 -5.08 -11.58 -11.90
N PHE A 233 -4.82 -12.90 -11.90
CA PHE A 233 -5.80 -13.89 -12.33
C PHE A 233 -7.04 -13.95 -11.43
N ILE A 234 -6.83 -13.94 -10.11
CA ILE A 234 -7.92 -13.93 -9.13
C ILE A 234 -8.74 -12.64 -9.32
N THR A 235 -8.08 -11.49 -9.45
CA THR A 235 -8.74 -10.20 -9.72
C THR A 235 -9.55 -10.25 -11.02
N PHE A 236 -8.99 -10.82 -12.09
CA PHE A 236 -9.70 -11.01 -13.35
C PHE A 236 -10.94 -11.91 -13.20
N LEU A 237 -10.83 -13.01 -12.46
CA LEU A 237 -11.93 -13.98 -12.26
C LEU A 237 -13.10 -13.38 -11.48
N PHE A 238 -12.81 -12.52 -10.50
CA PHE A 238 -13.83 -11.83 -9.70
C PHE A 238 -14.34 -10.53 -10.35
N GLU A 239 -13.70 -10.05 -11.42
CA GLU A 239 -14.13 -8.85 -12.13
C GLU A 239 -15.24 -9.16 -13.13
N ARG A 240 -16.43 -8.58 -12.92
CA ARG A 240 -17.61 -8.79 -13.80
C ARG A 240 -17.35 -8.52 -15.29
N ASN A 241 -16.48 -7.54 -15.59
CA ASN A 241 -16.23 -7.10 -16.96
C ASN A 241 -15.04 -7.79 -17.62
N HIS A 242 -14.44 -8.81 -16.98
CA HIS A 242 -13.35 -9.66 -17.48
C HIS A 242 -12.38 -8.89 -18.40
N GLN A 243 -11.76 -7.83 -17.88
CA GLN A 243 -10.86 -7.03 -18.70
C GLN A 243 -9.63 -7.85 -19.07
N ALA A 244 -9.49 -8.20 -20.35
CA ALA A 244 -8.37 -8.98 -20.86
C ALA A 244 -6.99 -8.38 -20.52
N GLY A 245 -6.93 -7.07 -20.24
CA GLY A 245 -5.73 -6.38 -19.81
C GLY A 245 -5.13 -6.86 -18.49
N LEU A 246 -5.87 -7.58 -17.63
CA LEU A 246 -5.35 -8.19 -16.39
C LEU A 246 -4.74 -9.57 -16.63
N VAL A 247 -5.23 -10.30 -17.64
CA VAL A 247 -4.78 -11.67 -17.93
C VAL A 247 -3.35 -11.66 -18.45
N PHE A 248 -3.05 -10.74 -19.37
CA PHE A 248 -1.73 -10.64 -20.00
C PHE A 248 -0.58 -10.43 -18.99
N PRO A 249 -0.60 -9.44 -18.07
CA PRO A 249 0.44 -9.30 -17.05
C PRO A 249 0.46 -10.49 -16.08
N GLY A 250 -0.70 -11.08 -15.76
CA GLY A 250 -0.77 -12.31 -14.97
C GLY A 250 0.00 -13.47 -15.60
N ILE A 251 -0.20 -13.72 -16.90
CA ILE A 251 0.53 -14.76 -17.65
C ILE A 251 2.04 -14.48 -17.64
N ILE A 252 2.45 -13.24 -17.93
CA ILE A 252 3.86 -12.86 -17.96
C ILE A 252 4.51 -13.11 -16.59
N LEU A 253 3.87 -12.69 -15.50
CA LEU A 253 4.39 -12.89 -14.15
C LEU A 253 4.44 -14.36 -13.75
N MET A 254 3.43 -15.16 -14.12
CA MET A 254 3.46 -16.61 -13.86
C MET A 254 4.57 -17.29 -14.65
N PHE A 255 4.79 -16.89 -15.91
CA PHE A 255 5.90 -17.40 -16.71
C PHE A 255 7.26 -16.99 -16.13
N ALA A 256 7.40 -15.70 -15.76
CA ALA A 256 8.61 -15.20 -15.12
C ALA A 256 8.90 -15.92 -13.79
N SER A 257 7.88 -16.18 -12.99
CA SER A 257 8.00 -16.97 -11.76
C SER A 257 8.40 -18.42 -12.04
N ALA A 258 7.84 -19.06 -13.07
CA ALA A 258 8.22 -20.42 -13.45
C ALA A 258 9.70 -20.50 -13.87
N VAL A 259 10.18 -19.54 -14.65
CA VAL A 259 11.60 -19.43 -15.01
C VAL A 259 12.45 -19.17 -13.76
N ALA A 260 12.04 -18.25 -12.90
CA ALA A 260 12.73 -17.98 -11.63
C ALA A 260 12.82 -19.24 -10.75
N PHE A 261 11.75 -20.03 -10.64
CA PHE A 261 11.75 -21.31 -9.94
C PHE A 261 12.74 -22.30 -10.56
N MET A 262 12.81 -22.41 -11.89
CA MET A 262 13.78 -23.28 -12.55
C MET A 262 15.22 -22.88 -12.25
N VAL A 263 15.49 -21.56 -12.15
CA VAL A 263 16.80 -21.04 -11.77
C VAL A 263 17.10 -21.32 -10.30
N THR A 264 16.16 -21.06 -9.40
CA THR A 264 16.35 -21.30 -7.96
C THR A 264 16.54 -22.78 -7.63
N LEU A 265 15.85 -23.68 -8.34
CA LEU A 265 16.00 -25.13 -8.17
C LEU A 265 17.24 -25.71 -8.87
N ASP A 266 18.13 -24.85 -9.41
CA ASP A 266 19.34 -25.24 -10.16
C ASP A 266 19.06 -26.23 -11.31
N VAL A 267 17.84 -26.16 -11.88
CA VAL A 267 17.45 -27.00 -13.04
C VAL A 267 18.11 -26.49 -14.32
N VAL A 268 18.42 -25.20 -14.36
CA VAL A 268 19.08 -24.53 -15.49
C VAL A 268 20.57 -24.44 -15.19
N GLY A 269 21.39 -25.16 -15.96
CA GLY A 269 22.85 -25.15 -15.78
C GLY A 269 23.47 -23.76 -15.95
N GLN A 270 24.58 -23.52 -15.25
CA GLN A 270 25.27 -22.24 -15.23
C GLN A 270 25.65 -21.72 -16.63
N ASP A 271 26.01 -22.59 -17.57
CA ASP A 271 26.32 -22.21 -18.95
C ASP A 271 25.16 -21.45 -19.63
N VAL A 272 23.91 -21.84 -19.35
CA VAL A 272 22.72 -21.18 -19.91
C VAL A 272 22.51 -19.83 -19.24
N LEU A 273 22.71 -19.74 -17.92
CA LEU A 273 22.61 -18.49 -17.16
C LEU A 273 23.66 -17.47 -17.62
N ASP A 274 24.89 -17.90 -17.84
CA ASP A 274 25.97 -17.06 -18.36
C ASP A 274 25.65 -16.57 -19.78
N GLY A 275 25.11 -17.45 -20.64
CA GLY A 275 24.60 -17.04 -21.94
C GLY A 275 23.49 -15.99 -21.83
N VAL A 276 22.49 -16.20 -20.97
CA VAL A 276 21.40 -15.24 -20.76
C VAL A 276 21.94 -13.91 -20.22
N LYS A 277 22.92 -13.94 -19.33
CA LYS A 277 23.58 -12.74 -18.78
C LYS A 277 24.31 -11.93 -19.86
N ASP A 278 24.88 -12.55 -20.88
CA ASP A 278 25.49 -11.81 -21.99
C ASP A 278 24.43 -11.18 -22.91
N PHE A 279 23.25 -11.81 -23.04
CA PHE A 279 22.20 -11.40 -23.97
C PHE A 279 21.01 -10.66 -23.35
N TRP A 280 20.94 -10.46 -22.03
CA TRP A 280 19.79 -9.81 -21.38
C TRP A 280 19.47 -8.40 -21.93
N PRO A 281 20.45 -7.53 -22.30
CA PRO A 281 20.13 -6.22 -22.86
C PRO A 281 19.44 -6.33 -24.22
N LEU A 282 19.85 -7.31 -25.02
CA LEU A 282 19.24 -7.60 -26.32
C LEU A 282 17.81 -8.13 -26.13
N MET A 283 17.59 -9.03 -25.17
CA MET A 283 16.25 -9.51 -24.83
C MET A 283 15.35 -8.37 -24.36
N ALA A 284 15.85 -7.48 -23.49
CA ALA A 284 15.13 -6.30 -23.04
C ALA A 284 14.77 -5.36 -24.21
N ALA A 285 15.70 -5.16 -25.15
CA ALA A 285 15.44 -4.39 -26.36
C ALA A 285 14.36 -5.03 -27.25
N VAL A 286 14.37 -6.35 -27.44
CA VAL A 286 13.34 -7.09 -28.19
C VAL A 286 11.97 -6.97 -27.51
N VAL A 287 11.91 -7.14 -26.19
CA VAL A 287 10.67 -6.97 -25.42
C VAL A 287 10.16 -5.53 -25.53
N GLY A 288 11.03 -4.54 -25.39
CA GLY A 288 10.69 -3.13 -25.58
C GLY A 288 10.15 -2.84 -26.99
N LEU A 289 10.78 -3.41 -28.02
CA LEU A 289 10.34 -3.30 -29.41
C LEU A 289 8.98 -3.97 -29.65
N LEU A 290 8.72 -5.13 -29.03
CA LEU A 290 7.44 -5.83 -29.11
C LEU A 290 6.31 -5.10 -28.37
N LEU A 291 6.62 -4.43 -27.26
CA LEU A 291 5.67 -3.63 -26.49
C LEU A 291 5.42 -2.24 -27.11
N PHE A 292 6.34 -1.76 -27.95
CA PHE A 292 6.26 -0.44 -28.56
C PHE A 292 4.93 -0.19 -29.32
N PRO A 293 4.45 -1.08 -30.21
CA PRO A 293 3.17 -0.88 -30.90
C PRO A 293 1.96 -0.81 -29.97
N ALA A 294 1.98 -1.60 -28.88
CA ALA A 294 0.90 -1.60 -27.89
C ALA A 294 0.77 -0.25 -27.18
N ALA A 295 1.88 0.49 -27.02
CA ALA A 295 1.87 1.83 -26.43
C ALA A 295 1.21 2.90 -27.31
N PHE A 296 1.13 2.71 -28.63
CA PHE A 296 0.53 3.68 -29.56
C PHE A 296 -0.94 3.42 -29.90
N GLN A 297 -1.52 2.31 -29.42
CA GLN A 297 -2.96 2.07 -29.56
C GLN A 297 -3.71 3.04 -28.64
N LYS A 298 -4.06 4.22 -29.17
CA LYS A 298 -4.92 5.20 -28.49
C LYS A 298 -6.24 4.53 -28.11
N ARG A 299 -6.53 4.54 -26.80
CA ARG A 299 -7.86 4.24 -26.25
C ARG A 299 -8.87 5.33 -26.59
#